data_AF-A0A244CV20-F1
#
_entry.id   AF-A0A244CV20-F1
#
_cell.length_a   1.000
_cell.length_b   1.000
_cell.length_c   1.000
_cell.angle_alpha   90.00
_cell.angle_beta   90.00
_cell.angle_gamma   90.00
#
_symmetry.space_group_name_H-M   'P 1'
#
loop_
_entity.id
_entity.type
_entity.pdbx_description
1 polymer ?
#
loop_
_entity_poly.entity_id
_entity_poly.type
_entity_poly.pdbx_seq_one_letter_code
_entity_poly.pdbx_strand_id
1 'polypeptide(L)'
;MKIKWCILLLSICLLPVKWGRASEAKTVYFRSDASAEPFPVTVILPTDYNAQRSTAYPLLVTTAGDSRFEVLKAQVHWLSHVSFGPMPKVVILRLPNFDNASADKKQSGISATTFHQQVLPFVRQSFNIAPFTLLEGFSTRANLALDMLSQFPQAYQASIISSPALELESAKWNNRLLAELKQQQTHKLYLAYGSFNGQRAEFDSLFNGLTAQPNKVLSDLEAENYISTPLIHFETSVRQLFLPLSVQNFELYSAQGVQGILAYHQSLQAEFGYVISANANLEGLANYYLENDSVEKGLAVFQYIIESAPDEQLYSVRYGQALLRVGRFEKAQQVLENAMVQAKKAQDDEAINYIQHLLRQASQHGRG
;
A
#
# COMPACT_ATOMS: atom_id res chain seq x y z
N MET A 1 35.48 4.86 63.99
CA MET A 1 35.41 5.85 62.90
C MET A 1 35.49 5.12 61.56
N LYS A 2 34.38 4.98 60.84
CA LYS A 2 34.35 4.45 59.47
C LYS A 2 33.55 5.41 58.60
N ILE A 3 34.25 6.14 57.73
CA ILE A 3 33.68 7.04 56.74
C ILE A 3 33.10 6.17 55.61
N LYS A 4 31.77 6.19 55.44
CA LYS A 4 31.11 5.57 54.30
C LYS A 4 31.05 6.59 53.17
N TRP A 5 31.72 6.26 52.06
CA TRP A 5 31.61 6.97 50.79
C TRP A 5 30.25 6.70 50.17
N CYS A 6 29.47 7.76 49.92
CA CYS A 6 28.29 7.69 49.06
C CYS A 6 28.73 7.90 47.60
N ILE A 7 28.68 6.83 46.82
CA ILE A 7 28.82 6.88 45.36
C ILE A 7 27.48 7.35 44.80
N LEU A 8 27.46 8.55 44.22
CA LEU A 8 26.33 9.11 43.49
C LEU A 8 26.31 8.48 42.09
N LEU A 9 25.43 7.50 41.87
CA LEU A 9 25.16 6.93 40.54
C LEU A 9 24.30 7.93 39.75
N LEU A 10 24.95 8.71 38.88
CA LEU A 10 24.28 9.57 37.90
C LEU A 10 23.62 8.66 36.84
N SER A 11 22.32 8.44 36.99
CA SER A 11 21.50 7.75 35.99
C SER A 11 21.23 8.72 34.85
N ILE A 12 22.07 8.66 33.82
CA ILE A 12 21.83 9.32 32.55
C ILE A 12 20.59 8.66 31.94
N CYS A 13 19.42 9.29 32.10
CA CYS A 13 18.23 8.97 31.33
C CYS A 13 18.47 9.41 29.88
N LEU A 14 19.06 8.53 29.08
CA LEU A 14 18.93 8.60 27.62
C LEU A 14 17.45 8.38 27.30
N LEU A 15 16.71 9.47 27.10
CA LEU A 15 15.40 9.39 26.47
C LEU A 15 15.60 8.71 25.11
N PRO A 16 14.83 7.65 24.78
CA PRO A 16 14.96 7.03 23.48
C PRO A 16 14.57 8.06 22.42
N VAL A 17 15.55 8.43 21.60
CA VAL A 17 15.31 9.14 20.35
C VAL A 17 14.39 8.24 19.53
N LYS A 18 13.11 8.63 19.42
CA LYS A 18 12.14 7.92 18.58
C LYS A 18 12.43 8.27 17.13
N TRP A 19 13.42 7.61 16.54
CA TRP A 19 13.52 7.52 15.08
C TRP A 19 12.22 6.92 14.53
N GLY A 20 11.80 7.38 13.34
CA GLY A 20 10.48 7.17 12.74
C GLY A 20 9.88 5.79 13.00
N ARG A 21 8.57 5.74 13.26
CA ARG A 21 7.88 4.51 13.65
C ARG A 21 7.96 3.48 12.52
N ALA A 22 8.96 2.60 12.59
CA ALA A 22 9.11 1.48 11.68
C ALA A 22 7.81 0.68 11.56
N SER A 23 7.61 0.01 10.42
CA SER A 23 6.47 -0.89 10.21
C SER A 23 6.30 -1.84 11.39
N GLU A 24 5.10 -1.88 11.99
CA GLU A 24 4.84 -2.64 13.20
C GLU A 24 4.26 -4.02 12.83
N ALA A 25 4.96 -5.09 13.21
CA ALA A 25 4.42 -6.44 13.11
C ALA A 25 3.52 -6.73 14.32
N LYS A 26 2.27 -7.10 14.07
CA LYS A 26 1.32 -7.57 15.09
C LYS A 26 1.00 -9.03 14.83
N THR A 27 1.37 -9.89 15.77
CA THR A 27 0.93 -11.27 15.80
C THR A 27 -0.36 -11.35 16.59
N VAL A 28 -1.45 -11.75 15.93
CA VAL A 28 -2.73 -12.00 16.60
C VAL A 28 -2.95 -13.49 16.67
N TYR A 29 -3.19 -14.02 17.87
CA TYR A 29 -3.52 -15.43 18.04
C TYR A 29 -5.01 -15.63 17.82
N PHE A 30 -5.35 -16.33 16.75
CA PHE A 30 -6.73 -16.58 16.35
C PHE A 30 -7.15 -17.98 16.81
N ARG A 31 -8.28 -18.07 17.53
CA ARG A 31 -8.94 -19.35 17.82
C ARG A 31 -10.06 -19.55 16.81
N SER A 32 -9.95 -20.59 15.99
CA SER A 32 -11.01 -21.02 15.08
C SER A 32 -11.75 -22.22 15.67
N ASP A 33 -13.04 -22.37 15.38
CA ASP A 33 -13.78 -23.61 15.65
C ASP A 33 -13.16 -24.83 14.94
N ALA A 34 -12.37 -24.59 13.89
CA ALA A 34 -11.68 -25.63 13.12
C ALA A 34 -10.30 -26.01 13.68
N SER A 35 -9.84 -25.41 14.78
CA SER A 35 -8.55 -25.71 15.41
C SER A 35 -8.68 -25.88 16.93
N ALA A 36 -8.05 -26.92 17.47
CA ALA A 36 -8.02 -27.15 18.91
C ALA A 36 -7.18 -26.10 19.67
N GLU A 37 -6.18 -25.51 19.01
CA GLU A 37 -5.28 -24.50 19.59
C GLU A 37 -5.32 -23.18 18.79
N PRO A 38 -5.18 -22.02 19.45
CA PRO A 38 -5.04 -20.75 18.74
C PRO A 38 -3.79 -20.76 17.84
N PHE A 39 -3.90 -20.27 16.61
CA PHE A 39 -2.77 -20.16 15.69
C PHE A 39 -2.41 -18.70 15.43
N PRO A 40 -1.13 -18.38 15.18
CA PRO A 40 -0.70 -17.02 14.92
C PRO A 40 -1.11 -16.55 13.53
N VAL A 41 -1.63 -15.33 13.46
CA VAL A 41 -1.87 -14.58 12.23
C VAL A 41 -0.97 -13.35 12.26
N THR A 42 -0.12 -13.21 11.26
CA THR A 42 0.83 -12.10 11.18
C THR A 42 0.26 -10.98 10.33
N VAL A 43 0.04 -9.82 10.97
CA VAL A 43 -0.39 -8.58 10.33
C VAL A 43 0.76 -7.58 10.40
N ILE A 44 1.17 -7.01 9.27
CA ILE A 44 2.15 -5.91 9.22
C ILE A 44 1.42 -4.62 8.94
N LEU A 45 1.62 -3.65 9.83
CA LEU A 45 1.10 -2.31 9.66
C LEU A 45 2.14 -1.43 8.95
N PRO A 46 1.71 -0.57 8.00
CA PRO A 46 2.63 0.35 7.35
C PRO A 46 3.18 1.38 8.35
N THR A 47 4.33 1.96 8.03
CA THR A 47 4.92 3.10 8.77
C THR A 47 3.87 4.20 8.93
N ASP A 48 3.74 4.71 10.16
CA ASP A 48 2.74 5.72 10.55
C ASP A 48 1.27 5.27 10.37
N TYR A 49 1.00 3.99 10.60
CA TYR A 49 -0.36 3.48 10.64
C TYR A 49 -1.25 4.32 11.58
N ASN A 50 -2.35 4.84 11.04
CA ASN A 50 -3.34 5.60 11.78
C ASN A 50 -4.70 4.91 11.67
N ALA A 51 -5.17 4.32 12.77
CA ALA A 51 -6.49 3.68 12.82
C ALA A 51 -7.64 4.66 12.56
N GLN A 52 -7.44 5.96 12.77
CA GLN A 52 -8.47 7.00 12.68
C GLN A 52 -8.46 7.78 11.36
N ARG A 53 -7.55 7.47 10.42
CA ARG A 53 -7.56 8.18 9.13
C ARG A 53 -8.83 7.86 8.34
N SER A 54 -9.34 8.86 7.62
CA SER A 54 -10.60 8.78 6.86
C SER A 54 -10.56 7.75 5.72
N THR A 55 -9.43 7.64 5.02
CA THR A 55 -9.26 6.70 3.91
C THR A 55 -8.71 5.38 4.44
N ALA A 56 -9.40 4.25 4.36
CA ALA A 56 -8.84 2.99 4.87
C ALA A 56 -7.59 2.50 4.09
N TYR A 57 -6.81 1.56 4.65
CA TYR A 57 -5.63 0.99 3.99
C TYR A 57 -6.02 -0.24 3.15
N PRO A 58 -5.60 -0.38 1.88
CA PRO A 58 -5.79 -1.64 1.15
C PRO A 58 -5.08 -2.80 1.85
N LEU A 59 -5.58 -4.01 1.62
CA LEU A 59 -5.04 -5.23 2.19
C LEU A 59 -4.18 -5.97 1.17
N LEU A 60 -2.94 -6.31 1.53
CA LEU A 60 -2.10 -7.25 0.80
C LEU A 60 -2.16 -8.60 1.51
N VAL A 61 -2.84 -9.59 0.94
CA VAL A 61 -2.79 -10.97 1.41
C VAL A 61 -1.67 -11.69 0.69
N THR A 62 -0.77 -12.34 1.41
CA THR A 62 0.36 -13.05 0.80
C THR A 62 0.45 -14.49 1.28
N THR A 63 0.73 -15.40 0.35
CA THR A 63 1.12 -16.78 0.69
C THR A 63 2.60 -16.91 0.99
N ALA A 64 3.40 -15.84 1.07
CA ALA A 64 4.86 -15.95 1.18
C ALA A 64 5.34 -16.85 2.33
N GLY A 65 6.35 -17.68 2.03
CA GLY A 65 7.21 -18.33 3.04
C GLY A 65 8.14 -17.31 3.71
N ASP A 66 8.89 -17.72 4.73
CA ASP A 66 9.66 -16.77 5.57
C ASP A 66 10.63 -15.91 4.78
N SER A 67 11.43 -16.51 3.89
CA SER A 67 12.42 -15.80 3.08
C SER A 67 11.78 -14.77 2.14
N ARG A 68 10.75 -15.17 1.39
CA ARG A 68 10.00 -14.25 0.51
C ARG A 68 9.29 -13.16 1.30
N PHE A 69 8.76 -13.49 2.48
CA PHE A 69 7.99 -12.54 3.29
C PHE A 69 8.87 -11.40 3.81
N GLU A 70 10.09 -11.67 4.25
CA GLU A 70 11.02 -10.61 4.65
C GLU A 70 11.33 -9.64 3.51
N VAL A 71 11.61 -10.17 2.31
CA VAL A 71 11.86 -9.36 1.12
C VAL A 71 10.62 -8.58 0.69
N LEU A 72 9.44 -9.22 0.72
CA LEU A 72 8.16 -8.58 0.35
C LEU A 72 7.84 -7.40 1.28
N LYS A 73 8.03 -7.53 2.59
CA LYS A 73 7.83 -6.42 3.53
C LYS A 73 8.70 -5.22 3.18
N ALA A 74 9.99 -5.46 2.95
CA ALA A 74 10.93 -4.40 2.59
C ALA A 74 10.56 -3.74 1.24
N GLN A 75 10.20 -4.57 0.25
CA GLN A 75 9.77 -4.11 -1.06
C GLN A 75 8.51 -3.25 -0.98
N VAL A 76 7.47 -3.71 -0.27
CA VAL A 76 6.22 -2.96 -0.07
C VAL A 76 6.47 -1.65 0.68
N HIS A 77 7.30 -1.68 1.73
CA HIS A 77 7.68 -0.46 2.45
C HIS A 77 8.34 0.54 1.49
N TRP A 78 9.34 0.10 0.72
CA TRP A 78 10.04 0.97 -0.23
C TRP A 78 9.11 1.53 -1.31
N LEU A 79 8.22 0.73 -1.87
CA LEU A 79 7.32 1.18 -2.94
C LEU A 79 6.15 2.05 -2.45
N SER A 80 5.93 2.18 -1.13
CA SER A 80 4.78 2.90 -0.56
C SER A 80 5.11 3.99 0.48
N HIS A 81 6.38 4.16 0.86
CA HIS A 81 6.74 5.07 1.96
C HIS A 81 6.50 6.56 1.67
N VAL A 82 6.45 6.96 0.39
CA VAL A 82 6.24 8.34 -0.07
C VAL A 82 4.99 8.49 -0.92
N SER A 83 4.43 9.69 -1.00
CA SER A 83 3.18 9.98 -1.73
C SER A 83 3.27 9.78 -3.25
N PHE A 84 4.47 9.86 -3.82
CA PHE A 84 4.73 9.58 -5.24
C PHE A 84 5.18 8.13 -5.48
N GLY A 85 5.14 7.28 -4.46
CA GLY A 85 5.45 5.86 -4.58
C GLY A 85 4.47 5.18 -5.55
N PRO A 86 4.89 4.12 -6.24
CA PRO A 86 4.06 3.45 -7.23
C PRO A 86 2.91 2.62 -6.66
N MET A 87 2.79 2.52 -5.33
CA MET A 87 1.67 1.85 -4.67
C MET A 87 1.29 2.56 -3.37
N PRO A 88 0.02 2.49 -2.94
CA PRO A 88 -0.39 3.04 -1.66
C PRO A 88 0.22 2.24 -0.49
N LYS A 89 0.30 2.86 0.70
CA LYS A 89 0.56 2.11 1.94
C LYS A 89 -0.53 1.05 2.14
N VAL A 90 -0.13 -0.19 2.39
CA VAL A 90 -1.04 -1.33 2.61
C VAL A 90 -0.84 -1.94 3.99
N VAL A 91 -1.87 -2.60 4.51
CA VAL A 91 -1.74 -3.58 5.59
C VAL A 91 -1.39 -4.92 4.97
N ILE A 92 -0.38 -5.63 5.47
CA ILE A 92 -0.01 -6.95 4.95
C ILE A 92 -0.56 -8.02 5.89
N LEU A 93 -1.31 -8.97 5.36
CA LEU A 93 -1.78 -10.16 6.05
C LEU A 93 -1.06 -11.38 5.46
N ARG A 94 -0.14 -11.94 6.23
CA ARG A 94 0.50 -13.20 5.85
C ARG A 94 -0.43 -14.35 6.18
N LEU A 95 -0.66 -15.21 5.20
CA LEU A 95 -1.42 -16.42 5.42
C LEU A 95 -0.67 -17.36 6.37
N PRO A 96 -1.35 -17.93 7.38
CA PRO A 96 -0.79 -19.04 8.15
C PRO A 96 -0.56 -20.23 7.22
N ASN A 97 0.33 -21.15 7.59
CA ASN A 97 0.57 -22.35 6.79
C ASN A 97 -0.71 -23.19 6.72
N PHE A 98 -1.14 -23.53 5.51
CA PHE A 98 -2.21 -24.49 5.27
C PHE A 98 -1.55 -25.87 5.18
N ASP A 99 -1.19 -26.48 6.31
CA ASP A 99 -0.71 -27.86 6.26
C ASP A 99 -1.89 -28.80 5.94
N ASN A 100 -1.80 -29.52 4.82
CA ASN A 100 -2.67 -30.65 4.55
C ASN A 100 -2.50 -31.66 5.69
N ALA A 101 -3.57 -31.90 6.45
CA ALA A 101 -3.57 -32.87 7.53
C ALA A 101 -3.05 -34.23 7.02
N SER A 102 -1.94 -34.70 7.59
CA SER A 102 -1.55 -36.11 7.48
C SER A 102 -2.37 -36.92 8.48
N ALA A 103 -2.65 -38.18 8.14
CA ALA A 103 -3.64 -39.03 8.81
C ALA A 103 -3.43 -39.25 10.32
N ASP A 104 -2.25 -38.93 10.89
CA ASP A 104 -1.91 -39.32 12.26
C ASP A 104 -1.56 -38.21 13.25
N LYS A 105 -1.48 -36.91 12.89
CA LYS A 105 -1.26 -35.84 13.91
C LYS A 105 -1.96 -34.51 13.61
N LYS A 106 -2.45 -33.92 14.71
CA LYS A 106 -3.35 -32.75 14.84
C LYS A 106 -2.86 -31.51 14.08
N GLN A 107 -3.80 -30.92 13.34
CA GLN A 107 -3.71 -29.74 12.48
C GLN A 107 -2.82 -28.59 12.98
N SER A 108 -1.97 -28.08 12.10
CA SER A 108 -1.37 -26.74 12.18
C SER A 108 -1.64 -25.89 10.94
N GLY A 109 -2.79 -26.10 10.27
CA GLY A 109 -3.24 -25.24 9.19
C GLY A 109 -4.74 -24.99 9.20
N ILE A 110 -5.12 -23.76 8.86
CA ILE A 110 -6.51 -23.43 8.56
C ILE A 110 -6.86 -23.86 7.15
N SER A 111 -8.15 -24.01 6.83
CA SER A 111 -8.59 -24.19 5.43
C SER A 111 -8.77 -22.84 4.75
N ALA A 112 -8.76 -22.78 3.40
CA ALA A 112 -9.07 -21.55 2.66
C ALA A 112 -10.45 -20.99 3.07
N THR A 113 -11.42 -21.86 3.31
CA THR A 113 -12.74 -21.51 3.85
C THR A 113 -12.65 -20.85 5.22
N THR A 114 -11.89 -21.45 6.16
CA THR A 114 -11.68 -20.89 7.51
C THR A 114 -11.01 -19.52 7.44
N PHE A 115 -10.01 -19.35 6.56
CA PHE A 115 -9.38 -18.06 6.35
C PHE A 115 -10.40 -17.00 5.94
N HIS A 116 -11.19 -17.27 4.90
CA HIS A 116 -12.14 -16.29 4.35
C HIS A 116 -13.34 -16.02 5.26
N GLN A 117 -13.82 -17.03 5.98
CA GLN A 117 -15.01 -16.90 6.82
C GLN A 117 -14.72 -16.39 8.23
N GLN A 118 -13.49 -16.55 8.72
CA GLN A 118 -13.15 -16.24 10.11
C GLN A 118 -11.98 -15.28 10.24
N VAL A 119 -10.83 -15.61 9.67
CA VAL A 119 -9.60 -14.81 9.84
C VAL A 119 -9.69 -13.46 9.14
N LEU A 120 -10.10 -13.44 7.87
CA LEU A 120 -10.19 -12.22 7.08
C LEU A 120 -11.22 -11.22 7.66
N PRO A 121 -12.45 -11.63 8.06
CA PRO A 121 -13.39 -10.74 8.75
C PRO A 121 -12.84 -10.19 10.06
N PHE A 122 -12.18 -11.03 10.87
CA PHE A 122 -11.58 -10.60 12.14
C PHE A 122 -10.51 -9.52 11.93
N VAL A 123 -9.62 -9.70 10.94
CA VAL A 123 -8.59 -8.72 10.60
C VAL A 123 -9.22 -7.41 10.13
N ARG A 124 -10.26 -7.48 9.29
CA ARG A 124 -11.00 -6.29 8.82
C ARG A 124 -11.73 -5.53 9.93
N GLN A 125 -12.18 -6.23 10.97
CA GLN A 125 -12.78 -5.59 12.14
C GLN A 125 -11.73 -4.98 13.09
N SER A 126 -10.53 -5.57 13.12
CA SER A 126 -9.46 -5.17 14.04
C SER A 126 -8.62 -3.99 13.54
N PHE A 127 -8.63 -3.73 12.23
CA PHE A 127 -7.80 -2.72 11.59
C PHE A 127 -8.60 -1.92 10.56
N ASN A 128 -8.28 -0.63 10.41
CA ASN A 128 -8.82 0.25 9.36
C ASN A 128 -8.41 -0.20 7.94
N ILE A 129 -9.11 -1.20 7.40
CA ILE A 129 -8.81 -1.88 6.14
C ILE A 129 -9.89 -1.58 5.09
N ALA A 130 -9.46 -1.17 3.90
CA ALA A 130 -10.32 -0.94 2.75
C ALA A 130 -10.86 -2.27 2.19
N PRO A 131 -12.00 -2.27 1.48
CA PRO A 131 -12.50 -3.47 0.80
C PRO A 131 -11.50 -4.04 -0.23
N PHE A 132 -10.65 -3.20 -0.84
CA PHE A 132 -9.65 -3.63 -1.81
C PHE A 132 -8.58 -4.56 -1.19
N THR A 133 -8.50 -5.77 -1.75
CA THR A 133 -7.54 -6.81 -1.39
C THR A 133 -6.73 -7.22 -2.61
N LEU A 134 -5.41 -7.15 -2.46
CA LEU A 134 -4.41 -7.66 -3.40
C LEU A 134 -3.88 -8.99 -2.88
N LEU A 135 -3.99 -10.05 -3.69
CA LEU A 135 -3.39 -11.35 -3.39
C LEU A 135 -1.99 -11.46 -4.00
N GLU A 136 -1.01 -11.96 -3.25
CA GLU A 136 0.35 -12.21 -3.73
C GLU A 136 0.76 -13.67 -3.48
N GLY A 137 1.45 -14.25 -4.46
CA GLY A 137 2.03 -15.58 -4.32
C GLY A 137 3.23 -15.80 -5.23
N PHE A 138 4.14 -16.68 -4.80
CA PHE A 138 5.34 -17.09 -5.53
C PHE A 138 5.57 -18.59 -5.47
N SER A 139 6.07 -19.20 -6.56
CA SER A 139 6.49 -20.60 -6.61
C SER A 139 5.33 -21.57 -6.28
N THR A 140 5.59 -22.65 -5.54
CA THR A 140 4.57 -23.60 -5.07
C THR A 140 3.45 -22.92 -4.26
N ARG A 141 3.78 -21.83 -3.55
CA ARG A 141 2.79 -21.07 -2.78
C ARG A 141 1.93 -20.15 -3.64
N ALA A 142 2.32 -19.92 -4.89
CA ALA A 142 1.46 -19.27 -5.86
C ALA A 142 0.32 -20.19 -6.33
N ASN A 143 0.50 -21.52 -6.34
CA ASN A 143 -0.61 -22.45 -6.62
C ASN A 143 -1.70 -22.34 -5.55
N LEU A 144 -1.29 -22.23 -4.28
CA LEU A 144 -2.22 -21.95 -3.18
C LEU A 144 -2.95 -20.61 -3.37
N ALA A 145 -2.23 -19.55 -3.76
CA ALA A 145 -2.86 -18.26 -4.06
C ALA A 145 -3.86 -18.38 -5.22
N LEU A 146 -3.50 -19.09 -6.28
CA LEU A 146 -4.39 -19.35 -7.41
C LEU A 146 -5.64 -20.14 -7.00
N ASP A 147 -5.51 -21.15 -6.14
CA ASP A 147 -6.63 -21.93 -5.62
C ASP A 147 -7.54 -21.10 -4.70
N MET A 148 -6.97 -20.23 -3.87
CA MET A 148 -7.73 -19.26 -3.07
C MET A 148 -8.51 -18.29 -3.96
N LEU A 149 -7.85 -17.74 -4.99
CA LEU A 149 -8.48 -16.84 -5.96
C LEU A 149 -9.62 -17.53 -6.71
N SER A 150 -9.43 -18.80 -7.07
CA SER A 150 -10.41 -19.54 -7.87
C SER A 150 -11.65 -19.91 -7.05
N GLN A 151 -11.48 -20.24 -5.76
CA GLN A 151 -12.58 -20.56 -4.84
C GLN A 151 -13.27 -19.31 -4.27
N PHE A 152 -12.53 -18.23 -4.05
CA PHE A 152 -13.03 -17.00 -3.41
C PHE A 152 -12.75 -15.75 -4.26
N PRO A 153 -13.19 -15.69 -5.53
CA PRO A 153 -12.85 -14.59 -6.44
C PRO A 153 -13.30 -13.21 -5.94
N GLN A 154 -14.40 -13.16 -5.20
CA GLN A 154 -14.95 -11.91 -4.67
C GLN A 154 -14.15 -11.34 -3.49
N ALA A 155 -13.28 -12.15 -2.87
CA ALA A 155 -12.43 -11.70 -1.78
C ALA A 155 -11.23 -10.88 -2.26
N TYR A 156 -10.92 -10.91 -3.55
CA TYR A 156 -9.71 -10.32 -4.14
C TYR A 156 -10.06 -9.44 -5.34
N GLN A 157 -9.64 -8.17 -5.32
CA GLN A 157 -9.85 -7.25 -6.43
C GLN A 157 -8.72 -7.37 -7.46
N ALA A 158 -7.52 -7.72 -7.01
CA ALA A 158 -6.38 -7.98 -7.87
C ALA A 158 -5.48 -9.09 -7.29
N SER A 159 -4.68 -9.72 -8.16
CA SER A 159 -3.69 -10.73 -7.77
C SER A 159 -2.38 -10.54 -8.54
N ILE A 160 -1.25 -10.71 -7.86
CA ILE A 160 0.10 -10.77 -8.44
C ILE A 160 0.67 -12.16 -8.14
N ILE A 161 0.72 -12.98 -9.18
CA ILE A 161 1.08 -14.40 -9.11
C ILE A 161 2.38 -14.59 -9.90
N SER A 162 3.47 -14.84 -9.18
CA SER A 162 4.81 -14.94 -9.76
C SER A 162 5.25 -16.40 -9.85
N SER A 163 5.55 -16.88 -11.06
CA SER A 163 6.20 -18.18 -11.30
C SER A 163 5.50 -19.34 -10.58
N PRO A 164 4.17 -19.54 -10.76
CA PRO A 164 3.45 -20.61 -10.08
C PRO A 164 3.91 -21.98 -10.53
N ALA A 165 4.05 -22.93 -9.59
CA ALA A 165 4.56 -24.26 -9.88
C ALA A 165 3.50 -25.20 -10.48
N LEU A 166 2.98 -24.86 -11.66
CA LEU A 166 1.81 -25.50 -12.29
C LEU A 166 2.01 -26.99 -12.62
N GLU A 167 3.25 -27.40 -12.90
CA GLU A 167 3.62 -28.79 -13.21
C GLU A 167 3.46 -29.74 -12.01
N LEU A 168 3.45 -29.20 -10.78
CA LEU A 168 3.27 -29.99 -9.56
C LEU A 168 1.79 -30.34 -9.35
N GLU A 169 0.90 -29.73 -10.11
CA GLU A 169 -0.54 -29.96 -10.06
C GLU A 169 -1.00 -30.90 -11.17
N SER A 170 -2.12 -31.58 -10.93
CA SER A 170 -2.71 -32.45 -11.95
C SER A 170 -3.26 -31.65 -13.14
N ALA A 171 -3.29 -32.26 -14.33
CA ALA A 171 -3.96 -31.69 -15.50
C ALA A 171 -5.43 -31.30 -15.23
N LYS A 172 -6.13 -32.06 -14.37
CA LYS A 172 -7.49 -31.75 -13.92
C LYS A 172 -7.53 -30.43 -13.13
N TRP A 173 -6.55 -30.19 -12.26
CA TRP A 173 -6.46 -28.94 -11.51
C TRP A 173 -6.17 -27.76 -12.45
N ASN A 174 -5.20 -27.90 -13.36
CA ASN A 174 -4.85 -26.85 -14.33
C ASN A 174 -6.05 -26.48 -15.23
N ASN A 175 -6.79 -27.47 -15.72
CA ASN A 175 -7.99 -27.24 -16.55
C ASN A 175 -9.11 -26.54 -15.76
N ARG A 176 -9.32 -26.92 -14.49
CA ARG A 176 -10.29 -26.26 -13.60
C ARG A 176 -9.89 -24.81 -13.35
N LEU A 177 -8.64 -24.57 -12.98
CA LEU A 177 -8.12 -23.23 -12.74
C LEU A 177 -8.34 -22.33 -13.97
N LEU A 178 -7.97 -22.80 -15.16
CA LEU A 178 -8.16 -22.03 -16.39
C LEU A 178 -9.64 -21.69 -16.63
N ALA A 179 -10.53 -22.66 -16.44
CA ALA A 179 -11.97 -22.44 -16.60
C ALA A 179 -12.50 -21.40 -15.61
N GLU A 180 -12.09 -21.49 -14.34
CA GLU A 180 -12.48 -20.55 -13.28
C GLU A 180 -11.95 -19.13 -13.56
N LEU A 181 -10.67 -18.99 -13.91
CA LEU A 181 -10.06 -17.69 -14.23
C LEU A 181 -10.69 -17.01 -15.46
N LYS A 182 -11.14 -17.79 -16.45
CA LYS A 182 -11.87 -17.27 -17.63
C LYS A 182 -13.22 -16.66 -17.28
N GLN A 183 -13.86 -17.10 -16.20
CA GLN A 183 -15.14 -16.53 -15.76
C GLN A 183 -14.97 -15.23 -14.98
N GLN A 184 -13.75 -14.91 -14.53
CA GLN A 184 -13.47 -13.73 -13.70
C GLN A 184 -13.18 -12.48 -14.55
N GLN A 185 -14.24 -11.90 -15.12
CA GLN A 185 -14.15 -10.77 -16.06
C GLN A 185 -13.68 -9.45 -15.44
N THR A 186 -13.88 -9.25 -14.14
CA THR A 186 -13.52 -8.00 -13.45
C THR A 186 -12.23 -8.08 -12.64
N HIS A 187 -11.77 -9.30 -12.30
CA HIS A 187 -10.59 -9.49 -11.45
C HIS A 187 -9.29 -9.19 -12.20
N LYS A 188 -8.45 -8.30 -11.68
CA LYS A 188 -7.15 -7.98 -12.29
C LYS A 188 -6.10 -9.02 -11.90
N LEU A 189 -5.67 -9.86 -12.85
CA LEU A 189 -4.62 -10.85 -12.63
C LEU A 189 -3.33 -10.41 -13.32
N TYR A 190 -2.27 -10.28 -12.55
CA TYR A 190 -0.90 -10.16 -13.04
C TYR A 190 -0.22 -11.51 -12.82
N LEU A 191 0.13 -12.19 -13.90
CA LEU A 191 0.68 -13.54 -13.88
C LEU A 191 1.99 -13.56 -14.67
N ALA A 192 3.07 -13.95 -14.01
CA ALA A 192 4.37 -14.09 -14.66
C ALA A 192 4.84 -15.54 -14.70
N TYR A 193 5.43 -15.92 -15.83
CA TYR A 193 6.29 -17.09 -15.93
C TYR A 193 7.70 -16.71 -15.48
N GLY A 194 8.36 -17.60 -14.76
CA GLY A 194 9.78 -17.50 -14.46
C GLY A 194 10.46 -18.83 -14.78
N SER A 195 11.79 -18.79 -14.94
CA SER A 195 12.60 -19.96 -15.33
C SER A 195 12.56 -21.09 -14.28
N PHE A 196 11.57 -21.98 -14.41
CA PHE A 196 11.51 -23.25 -13.69
C PHE A 196 11.31 -24.38 -14.70
N ASN A 197 12.22 -25.35 -14.69
CA ASN A 197 12.25 -26.41 -15.70
C ASN A 197 10.98 -27.26 -15.63
N GLY A 198 10.23 -27.33 -16.73
CA GLY A 198 9.09 -28.23 -16.89
C GLY A 198 7.71 -27.57 -16.96
N GLN A 199 7.58 -26.28 -16.63
CA GLN A 199 6.27 -25.59 -16.50
C GLN A 199 5.77 -24.90 -17.76
N ARG A 200 6.59 -24.88 -18.83
CA ARG A 200 6.32 -24.04 -20.01
C ARG A 200 5.00 -24.41 -20.68
N ALA A 201 4.69 -25.71 -20.81
CA ALA A 201 3.48 -26.15 -21.48
C ALA A 201 2.20 -25.77 -20.70
N GLU A 202 2.22 -25.93 -19.38
CA GLU A 202 1.14 -25.55 -18.48
C GLU A 202 0.94 -24.03 -18.48
N PHE A 203 2.05 -23.28 -18.44
CA PHE A 203 2.00 -21.82 -18.51
C PHE A 203 1.47 -21.33 -19.86
N ASP A 204 1.96 -21.87 -20.98
CA ASP A 204 1.49 -21.51 -22.32
C ASP A 204 -0.01 -21.82 -22.48
N SER A 205 -0.51 -22.91 -21.87
CA SER A 205 -1.94 -23.23 -21.85
C SER A 205 -2.75 -22.17 -21.10
N LEU A 206 -2.31 -21.76 -19.90
CA LEU A 206 -2.93 -20.65 -19.17
C LEU A 206 -2.83 -19.34 -19.95
N PHE A 207 -1.66 -19.04 -20.50
CA PHE A 207 -1.37 -17.80 -21.20
C PHE A 207 -2.29 -17.64 -22.41
N ASN A 208 -2.33 -18.63 -23.29
CA ASN A 208 -3.17 -18.63 -24.48
C ASN A 208 -4.66 -18.57 -24.12
N GLY A 209 -5.05 -19.18 -23.01
CA GLY A 209 -6.44 -19.14 -22.54
C GLY A 209 -6.86 -17.80 -21.92
N LEU A 210 -5.92 -16.96 -21.47
CA LEU A 210 -6.22 -15.71 -20.76
C LEU A 210 -5.83 -14.45 -21.53
N THR A 211 -4.96 -14.53 -22.54
CA THR A 211 -4.37 -13.36 -23.25
C THR A 211 -5.39 -12.41 -23.87
N ALA A 212 -6.57 -12.89 -24.27
CA ALA A 212 -7.63 -12.06 -24.85
C ALA A 212 -8.38 -11.20 -23.82
N GLN A 213 -8.15 -11.39 -22.52
CA GLN A 213 -8.86 -10.68 -21.46
C GLN A 213 -8.04 -9.46 -20.97
N PRO A 214 -8.58 -8.23 -21.05
CA PRO A 214 -7.83 -7.01 -20.76
C PRO A 214 -7.43 -6.85 -19.28
N ASN A 215 -8.11 -7.56 -18.39
CA ASN A 215 -7.82 -7.62 -16.96
C ASN A 215 -6.80 -8.71 -16.60
N LYS A 216 -6.21 -9.41 -17.58
CA LYS A 216 -5.16 -10.42 -17.38
C LYS A 216 -3.88 -9.91 -18.02
N VAL A 217 -2.94 -9.49 -17.18
CA VAL A 217 -1.61 -9.04 -17.59
C VAL A 217 -0.66 -10.20 -17.42
N LEU A 218 -0.11 -10.66 -18.54
CA LEU A 218 0.75 -11.83 -18.58
C LEU A 218 2.17 -11.39 -18.93
N SER A 219 3.15 -11.85 -18.15
CA SER A 219 4.57 -11.54 -18.36
C SER A 219 5.39 -12.82 -18.52
N ASP A 220 6.31 -12.81 -19.47
CA ASP A 220 7.30 -13.87 -19.64
C ASP A 220 8.65 -13.36 -19.08
N LEU A 221 9.05 -13.88 -17.92
CA LEU A 221 10.32 -13.56 -17.26
C LEU A 221 11.28 -14.77 -17.30
N GLU A 222 11.20 -15.60 -18.34
CA GLU A 222 12.09 -16.76 -18.53
C GLU A 222 13.57 -16.38 -18.52
N ALA A 223 13.91 -15.23 -19.09
CA ALA A 223 15.29 -14.72 -19.14
C ALA A 223 15.82 -14.28 -17.76
N GLU A 224 14.93 -14.06 -16.79
CA GLU A 224 15.29 -13.61 -15.45
C GLU A 224 15.65 -14.79 -14.54
N ASN A 225 16.46 -14.51 -13.53
CA ASN A 225 16.73 -15.49 -12.49
C ASN A 225 15.43 -15.84 -11.73
N TYR A 226 15.19 -17.13 -11.49
CA TYR A 226 13.98 -17.61 -10.80
C TYR A 226 13.67 -16.85 -9.50
N ILE A 227 14.69 -16.54 -8.68
CA ILE A 227 14.52 -15.84 -7.40
C ILE A 227 14.35 -14.33 -7.56
N SER A 228 14.82 -13.72 -8.66
CA SER A 228 14.55 -12.31 -8.95
C SER A 228 13.14 -12.10 -9.52
N THR A 229 12.53 -13.10 -10.15
CA THR A 229 11.20 -12.99 -10.77
C THR A 229 10.11 -12.41 -9.85
N PRO A 230 9.91 -12.83 -8.58
CA PRO A 230 8.88 -12.23 -7.74
C PRO A 230 9.18 -10.79 -7.33
N LEU A 231 10.44 -10.34 -7.40
CA LEU A 231 10.79 -8.94 -7.11
C LEU A 231 10.41 -8.08 -8.31
N ILE A 232 10.91 -8.44 -9.49
CA ILE A 232 10.68 -7.73 -10.75
C ILE A 232 9.19 -7.69 -11.06
N HIS A 233 8.52 -8.84 -11.03
CA HIS A 233 7.11 -8.94 -11.35
C HIS A 233 6.23 -8.16 -10.37
N PHE A 234 6.54 -8.19 -9.07
CA PHE A 234 5.77 -7.42 -8.09
C PHE A 234 5.89 -5.93 -8.35
N GLU A 235 7.10 -5.40 -8.56
CA GLU A 235 7.32 -3.98 -8.84
C GLU A 235 6.58 -3.52 -10.10
N THR A 236 6.74 -4.24 -11.22
CA THR A 236 6.11 -3.88 -12.49
C THR A 236 4.58 -3.96 -12.39
N SER A 237 4.06 -4.98 -11.70
CA SER A 237 2.62 -5.18 -11.53
C SER A 237 1.98 -4.12 -10.65
N VAL A 238 2.57 -3.78 -9.49
CA VAL A 238 2.00 -2.74 -8.63
C VAL A 238 2.07 -1.36 -9.30
N ARG A 239 3.14 -1.08 -10.05
CA ARG A 239 3.25 0.14 -10.86
C ARG A 239 2.09 0.24 -11.85
N GLN A 240 1.77 -0.83 -12.57
CA GLN A 240 0.66 -0.82 -13.52
C GLN A 240 -0.71 -0.80 -12.83
N LEU A 241 -0.87 -1.58 -11.76
CA LEU A 241 -2.13 -1.71 -11.02
C LEU A 241 -2.58 -0.38 -10.40
N PHE A 242 -1.64 0.34 -9.81
CA PHE A 242 -1.92 1.58 -9.08
C PHE A 242 -1.56 2.84 -9.87
N LEU A 243 -1.09 2.73 -11.12
CA LEU A 243 -0.87 3.89 -12.01
C LEU A 243 -2.09 4.83 -12.06
N PRO A 244 -3.35 4.33 -12.15
CA PRO A 244 -4.52 5.20 -12.18
C PRO A 244 -4.74 6.01 -10.89
N LEU A 245 -4.06 5.72 -9.79
CA LEU A 245 -4.19 6.56 -8.58
C LEU A 245 -3.57 7.95 -8.76
N SER A 246 -2.68 8.13 -9.76
CA SER A 246 -2.00 9.38 -10.04
C SER A 246 -2.34 9.90 -11.44
N VAL A 247 -2.83 11.13 -11.53
CA VAL A 247 -3.09 11.79 -12.82
C VAL A 247 -1.76 12.06 -13.52
N GLN A 248 -1.57 11.45 -14.70
CA GLN A 248 -0.35 11.59 -15.50
C GLN A 248 -0.36 12.82 -16.40
N ASN A 249 -1.55 13.30 -16.81
CA ASN A 249 -1.70 14.48 -17.65
C ASN A 249 -2.79 15.41 -17.08
N PHE A 250 -2.35 16.48 -16.40
CA PHE A 250 -3.23 17.48 -15.78
C PHE A 250 -3.90 18.43 -16.79
N GLU A 251 -3.38 18.53 -18.02
CA GLU A 251 -3.99 19.36 -19.07
C GLU A 251 -5.44 18.94 -19.33
N LEU A 252 -5.72 17.63 -19.32
CA LEU A 252 -7.06 17.05 -19.53
C LEU A 252 -8.10 17.54 -18.50
N TYR A 253 -7.65 17.91 -17.30
CA TYR A 253 -8.50 18.36 -16.20
C TYR A 253 -8.45 19.87 -15.99
N SER A 254 -7.51 20.57 -16.63
CA SER A 254 -7.23 22.00 -16.41
C SER A 254 -8.42 22.93 -16.69
N ALA A 255 -9.31 22.56 -17.63
CA ALA A 255 -10.52 23.34 -17.92
C ALA A 255 -11.60 23.15 -16.84
N GLN A 256 -11.70 21.96 -16.27
CA GLN A 256 -12.72 21.58 -15.27
C GLN A 256 -12.26 21.87 -13.84
N GLY A 257 -10.95 22.01 -13.63
CA GLY A 257 -10.34 22.32 -12.34
C GLY A 257 -10.60 21.25 -11.29
N VAL A 258 -10.87 21.69 -10.05
CA VAL A 258 -11.15 20.81 -8.91
C VAL A 258 -12.22 19.78 -9.25
N GLN A 259 -13.32 20.18 -9.92
CA GLN A 259 -14.42 19.29 -10.24
C GLN A 259 -14.02 18.15 -11.20
N GLY A 260 -13.12 18.43 -12.15
CA GLY A 260 -12.61 17.40 -13.06
C GLY A 260 -11.82 16.33 -12.31
N ILE A 261 -10.97 16.74 -11.36
CA ILE A 261 -10.22 15.81 -10.50
C ILE A 261 -11.15 15.03 -9.58
N LEU A 262 -12.16 15.66 -8.98
CA LEU A 262 -13.13 14.96 -8.14
C LEU A 262 -13.93 13.90 -8.93
N ALA A 263 -14.36 14.23 -10.15
CA ALA A 263 -15.03 13.27 -11.04
C ALA A 263 -14.11 12.10 -11.42
N TYR A 264 -12.84 12.37 -11.70
CA TYR A 264 -11.83 11.32 -11.90
C TYR A 264 -11.72 10.40 -10.69
N HIS A 265 -11.62 10.95 -9.48
CA HIS A 265 -11.58 10.16 -8.24
C HIS A 265 -12.85 9.37 -7.97
N GLN A 266 -14.02 9.84 -8.39
CA GLN A 266 -15.26 9.08 -8.32
C GLN A 266 -15.20 7.82 -9.21
N SER A 267 -14.57 7.92 -10.39
CA SER A 267 -14.35 6.73 -11.25
C SER A 267 -13.38 5.73 -10.61
N LEU A 268 -12.32 6.21 -9.96
CA LEU A 268 -11.40 5.37 -9.19
C LEU A 268 -12.10 4.66 -8.02
N GLN A 269 -13.00 5.35 -7.32
CA GLN A 269 -13.78 4.72 -6.26
C GLN A 269 -14.64 3.56 -6.79
N ALA A 270 -15.23 3.70 -7.97
CA ALA A 270 -16.00 2.62 -8.60
C ALA A 270 -15.10 1.44 -8.99
N GLU A 271 -13.88 1.71 -9.46
CA GLU A 271 -12.91 0.70 -9.88
C GLU A 271 -12.29 -0.06 -8.70
N PHE A 272 -11.87 0.66 -7.66
CA PHE A 272 -11.18 0.09 -6.50
C PHE A 272 -12.13 -0.33 -5.37
N GLY A 273 -13.39 0.12 -5.42
CA GLY A 273 -14.42 -0.22 -4.44
C GLY A 273 -14.31 0.54 -3.11
N TYR A 274 -13.46 1.58 -3.01
CA TYR A 274 -13.34 2.41 -1.81
C TYR A 274 -12.95 3.84 -2.16
N VAL A 275 -13.22 4.76 -1.22
CA VAL A 275 -12.88 6.18 -1.39
C VAL A 275 -11.36 6.35 -1.40
N ILE A 276 -10.84 6.99 -2.44
CA ILE A 276 -9.42 7.34 -2.58
C ILE A 276 -9.30 8.87 -2.51
N SER A 277 -8.45 9.37 -1.60
CA SER A 277 -8.23 10.82 -1.45
C SER A 277 -7.79 11.47 -2.76
N ALA A 278 -8.43 12.59 -3.10
CA ALA A 278 -8.11 13.41 -4.26
C ALA A 278 -6.93 14.36 -4.05
N ASN A 279 -6.47 14.53 -2.81
CA ASN A 279 -5.61 15.65 -2.43
C ASN A 279 -4.27 15.66 -3.17
N ALA A 280 -3.66 14.49 -3.42
CA ALA A 280 -2.42 14.41 -4.19
C ALA A 280 -2.59 14.84 -5.66
N ASN A 281 -3.69 14.43 -6.30
CA ASN A 281 -4.00 14.86 -7.68
C ASN A 281 -4.47 16.31 -7.73
N LEU A 282 -5.15 16.82 -6.69
CA LEU A 282 -5.45 18.24 -6.58
C LEU A 282 -4.18 19.08 -6.39
N GLU A 283 -3.21 18.63 -5.59
CA GLU A 283 -1.90 19.27 -5.48
C GLU A 283 -1.17 19.26 -6.83
N GLY A 284 -1.20 18.14 -7.56
CA GLY A 284 -0.65 18.06 -8.91
C GLY A 284 -1.31 19.05 -9.89
N LEU A 285 -2.63 19.17 -9.85
CA LEU A 285 -3.37 20.17 -10.64
C LEU A 285 -3.00 21.61 -10.24
N ALA A 286 -2.86 21.87 -8.94
CA ALA A 286 -2.44 23.18 -8.44
C ALA A 286 -1.05 23.54 -8.99
N ASN A 287 -0.10 22.62 -8.91
CA ASN A 287 1.25 22.80 -9.45
C ASN A 287 1.23 23.02 -10.96
N TYR A 288 0.45 22.23 -11.70
CA TYR A 288 0.25 22.43 -13.14
C TYR A 288 -0.23 23.85 -13.46
N TYR A 289 -1.22 24.38 -12.73
CA TYR A 289 -1.65 25.77 -12.95
C TYR A 289 -0.56 26.79 -12.66
N LEU A 290 0.22 26.60 -11.58
CA LEU A 290 1.31 27.50 -11.22
C LEU A 290 2.46 27.48 -12.24
N GLU A 291 2.72 26.33 -12.87
CA GLU A 291 3.72 26.17 -13.94
C GLU A 291 3.26 26.74 -15.29
N ASN A 292 1.95 26.93 -15.46
CA ASN A 292 1.33 27.50 -16.68
C ASN A 292 0.73 28.90 -16.43
N ASP A 293 1.39 29.70 -15.57
CA ASP A 293 1.08 31.10 -15.25
C ASP A 293 -0.36 31.38 -14.76
N SER A 294 -1.10 30.34 -14.39
CA SER A 294 -2.47 30.43 -13.87
C SER A 294 -2.46 30.53 -12.34
N VAL A 295 -1.73 31.52 -11.82
CA VAL A 295 -1.40 31.65 -10.38
C VAL A 295 -2.62 31.54 -9.47
N GLU A 296 -3.67 32.34 -9.72
CA GLU A 296 -4.85 32.38 -8.86
C GLU A 296 -5.64 31.05 -8.89
N LYS A 297 -5.64 30.34 -10.02
CA LYS A 297 -6.25 29.00 -10.08
C LYS A 297 -5.46 28.00 -9.24
N GLY A 298 -4.13 28.00 -9.33
CA GLY A 298 -3.28 27.12 -8.53
C GLY A 298 -3.44 27.36 -7.03
N LEU A 299 -3.43 28.63 -6.60
CA LEU A 299 -3.65 28.98 -5.20
C LEU A 299 -5.07 28.64 -4.71
N ALA A 300 -6.09 28.77 -5.57
CA ALA A 300 -7.46 28.37 -5.23
C ALA A 300 -7.61 26.86 -5.03
N VAL A 301 -6.90 26.04 -5.82
CA VAL A 301 -6.89 24.58 -5.62
C VAL A 301 -6.23 24.23 -4.28
N PHE A 302 -5.08 24.82 -3.94
CA PHE A 302 -4.48 24.59 -2.62
C PHE A 302 -5.40 25.02 -1.48
N GLN A 303 -6.08 26.15 -1.62
CA GLN A 303 -7.06 26.61 -0.63
C GLN A 303 -8.20 25.60 -0.46
N TYR A 304 -8.73 25.05 -1.56
CA TYR A 304 -9.72 23.97 -1.50
C TYR A 304 -9.20 22.73 -0.75
N ILE A 305 -7.95 22.31 -0.97
CA ILE A 305 -7.36 21.15 -0.28
C ILE A 305 -7.33 21.37 1.23
N ILE A 306 -6.83 22.52 1.70
CA ILE A 306 -6.71 22.79 3.14
C ILE A 306 -8.06 22.99 3.83
N GLU A 307 -9.08 23.47 3.10
CA GLU A 307 -10.44 23.61 3.61
C GLU A 307 -11.17 22.25 3.69
N SER A 308 -10.92 21.37 2.72
CA SER A 308 -11.56 20.04 2.67
C SER A 308 -10.84 18.97 3.50
N ALA A 309 -9.56 19.15 3.81
CA ALA A 309 -8.76 18.25 4.63
C ALA A 309 -7.94 18.99 5.70
N PRO A 310 -8.59 19.66 6.68
CA PRO A 310 -7.91 20.50 7.67
C PRO A 310 -6.94 19.73 8.58
N ASP A 311 -7.15 18.42 8.73
CA ASP A 311 -6.29 17.55 9.54
C ASP A 311 -5.01 17.09 8.80
N GLU A 312 -4.95 17.25 7.47
CA GLU A 312 -3.80 16.87 6.65
C GLU A 312 -2.79 18.03 6.52
N GLN A 313 -2.09 18.28 7.63
CA GLN A 313 -1.19 19.43 7.84
C GLN A 313 -0.16 19.64 6.73
N LEU A 314 0.28 18.56 6.09
CA LEU A 314 1.21 18.61 4.95
C LEU A 314 0.73 19.58 3.88
N TYR A 315 -0.57 19.62 3.57
CA TYR A 315 -1.10 20.49 2.53
C TYR A 315 -1.10 21.97 2.92
N SER A 316 -1.18 22.30 4.21
CA SER A 316 -0.95 23.68 4.68
C SER A 316 0.50 24.10 4.43
N VAL A 317 1.47 23.22 4.68
CA VAL A 317 2.88 23.48 4.38
C VAL A 317 3.07 23.68 2.88
N ARG A 318 2.54 22.77 2.04
CA ARG A 318 2.60 22.88 0.56
C ARG A 318 1.97 24.16 0.04
N TYR A 319 0.84 24.58 0.60
CA TYR A 319 0.21 25.85 0.22
C TYR A 319 1.10 27.06 0.58
N GLY A 320 1.69 27.05 1.79
CA GLY A 320 2.67 28.07 2.19
C GLY A 320 3.84 28.16 1.21
N GLN A 321 4.37 27.03 0.76
CA GLN A 321 5.44 26.99 -0.25
C GLN A 321 5.00 27.58 -1.60
N ALA A 322 3.81 27.21 -2.06
CA ALA A 322 3.25 27.75 -3.29
C ALA A 322 3.10 29.28 -3.22
N LEU A 323 2.62 29.81 -2.08
CA LEU A 323 2.50 31.25 -1.84
C LEU A 323 3.86 31.95 -1.85
N LEU A 324 4.90 31.37 -1.23
CA LEU A 324 6.26 31.91 -1.28
C LEU A 324 6.78 31.97 -2.72
N ARG A 325 6.58 30.91 -3.51
CA ARG A 325 7.03 30.83 -4.90
C ARG A 325 6.45 31.94 -5.79
N VAL A 326 5.22 32.38 -5.52
CA VAL A 326 4.52 33.42 -6.29
C VAL A 326 4.52 34.79 -5.61
N GLY A 327 5.37 34.99 -4.61
CA GLY A 327 5.59 36.30 -3.96
C GLY A 327 4.48 36.75 -3.01
N ARG A 328 3.58 35.86 -2.57
CA ARG A 328 2.50 36.18 -1.60
C ARG A 328 3.00 35.97 -0.17
N PHE A 329 4.04 36.72 0.22
CA PHE A 329 4.80 36.46 1.46
C PHE A 329 3.97 36.58 2.75
N GLU A 330 3.12 37.60 2.88
CA GLU A 330 2.29 37.79 4.08
C GLU A 330 1.32 36.62 4.29
N LYS A 331 0.63 36.20 3.22
CA LYS A 331 -0.29 35.05 3.27
C LYS A 331 0.48 33.75 3.52
N ALA A 332 1.67 33.59 2.93
CA ALA A 332 2.52 32.43 3.19
C ALA A 332 2.88 32.33 4.68
N GLN A 333 3.27 33.45 5.30
CA GLN A 333 3.61 33.50 6.72
C GLN A 333 2.42 33.06 7.58
N GLN A 334 1.22 33.61 7.34
CA GLN A 334 0.01 33.24 8.08
C GLN A 334 -0.29 31.73 8.00
N VAL A 335 -0.23 31.16 6.80
CA VAL A 335 -0.50 29.73 6.58
C VAL A 335 0.56 28.86 7.28
N LEU A 336 1.83 29.23 7.16
CA LEU A 336 2.95 28.49 7.76
C LEU A 336 2.98 28.59 9.29
N GLU A 337 2.58 29.72 9.87
CA GLU A 337 2.43 29.87 11.33
C GLU A 337 1.35 28.95 11.89
N ASN A 338 0.22 28.83 11.19
CA ASN A 338 -0.83 27.87 11.57
C ASN A 338 -0.33 26.42 11.46
N ALA A 339 0.38 26.08 10.38
CA ALA A 339 0.98 24.75 10.23
C ALA A 339 2.00 24.46 11.34
N MET A 340 2.79 25.46 11.77
CA MET A 340 3.75 25.34 12.87
C MET A 340 3.09 24.98 14.20
N VAL A 341 1.94 25.59 14.51
CA VAL A 341 1.19 25.29 15.74
C VAL A 341 0.79 23.81 15.76
N GLN A 342 0.31 23.31 14.62
CA GLN A 342 -0.12 21.93 14.49
C GLN A 342 1.05 20.93 14.53
N ALA A 343 2.16 21.24 13.87
CA ALA A 343 3.39 20.43 13.92
C ALA A 343 3.95 20.32 15.34
N LYS A 344 3.95 21.43 16.10
CA LYS A 344 4.32 21.44 17.53
C LYS A 344 3.39 20.58 18.39
N LYS A 345 2.07 20.65 18.14
CA LYS A 345 1.09 19.81 18.83
C LYS A 345 1.31 18.32 18.53
N ALA A 346 1.71 17.99 17.31
CA ALA A 346 2.04 16.63 16.88
C ALA A 346 3.43 16.16 17.35
N GLN A 347 4.28 17.06 17.88
CA GLN A 347 5.69 16.80 18.19
C GLN A 347 6.49 16.30 16.98
N ASP A 348 6.21 16.87 15.81
CA ASP A 348 6.88 16.53 14.55
C ASP A 348 8.08 17.45 14.33
N ASP A 349 9.25 17.06 14.85
CA ASP A 349 10.48 17.86 14.78
C ASP A 349 10.94 18.13 13.33
N GLU A 350 10.69 17.20 12.40
CA GLU A 350 11.05 17.38 11.00
C GLU A 350 10.19 18.48 10.36
N ALA A 351 8.87 18.38 10.52
CA ALA A 351 7.94 19.40 10.05
C ALA A 351 8.22 20.75 10.71
N ILE A 352 8.50 20.79 12.02
CA ILE A 352 8.85 22.01 12.74
C ILE A 352 10.08 22.68 12.11
N ASN A 353 11.17 21.92 11.93
CA ASN A 353 12.41 22.47 11.37
C ASN A 353 12.21 22.96 9.93
N TYR A 354 11.42 22.23 9.14
CA TYR A 354 11.12 22.60 7.77
C TYR A 354 10.28 23.88 7.67
N ILE A 355 9.20 23.97 8.44
CA ILE A 355 8.33 25.17 8.46
C ILE A 355 9.11 26.39 8.97
N GLN A 356 10.01 26.23 9.96
CA GLN A 356 10.88 27.32 10.41
C GLN A 356 11.77 27.87 9.28
N HIS A 357 12.29 27.00 8.42
CA HIS A 357 13.07 27.43 7.26
C HIS A 357 12.20 28.26 6.29
N LEU A 358 10.99 27.82 5.98
CA LEU A 358 10.05 28.53 5.10
C LEU A 358 9.63 29.89 5.69
N LEU A 359 9.37 29.97 7.00
CA LEU A 359 9.02 31.23 7.67
C LEU A 359 10.15 32.27 7.61
N ARG A 360 11.41 31.83 7.72
CA ARG A 360 12.57 32.73 7.54
C ARG A 360 12.63 33.29 6.12
N GLN A 361 12.36 32.46 5.11
CA GLN A 361 12.29 32.91 3.73
C GLN A 361 11.18 33.95 3.53
N ALA A 362 9.98 33.73 4.09
CA ALA A 362 8.88 34.70 4.04
C ALA A 362 9.29 36.07 4.61
N SER A 363 9.97 36.06 5.76
CA SER A 363 10.37 37.27 6.50
C SER A 363 11.46 38.09 5.81
N GLN A 364 12.36 37.43 5.07
CA GLN A 364 13.44 38.10 4.34
C GLN A 364 12.92 38.88 3.13
N HIS A 365 11.87 38.38 2.47
CA HIS A 365 11.29 39.00 1.28
C HIS A 365 10.12 39.95 1.57
N GLY A 366 9.47 39.86 2.74
CA GLY A 366 8.40 40.78 3.14
C GLY A 366 8.87 42.13 3.71
N ARG A 367 10.18 42.42 3.72
CA ARG A 367 10.76 43.67 4.27
C ARG A 367 11.35 44.61 3.19
N GLY A 368 11.17 44.29 1.91
CA GLY A 368 11.49 45.17 0.79
C GLY A 368 10.21 45.58 0.09
#